data_AF-A0A174W215-F1
#
_entry.id   AF-A0A174W215-F1
#
_cell.length_a   1.000
_cell.length_b   1.000
_cell.length_c   1.000
_cell.angle_alpha   90.00
_cell.angle_beta   90.00
_cell.angle_gamma   90.00
#
_symmetry.space_group_name_H-M   'P 1'
#
loop_
_entity.id
_entity.type
_entity.pdbx_description
1 polymer ?
#
loop_
_entity_poly.entity_id
_entity_poly.type
_entity_poly.pdbx_seq_one_letter_code
_entity_poly.pdbx_strand_id
1 'polypeptide(L)'
;MSIKITPDKYPQIIEVYNTEGKTAAYDLMRSCYEIKNPTCVMKRMKADKSLGYNYDTDRFESDSHKEDDIFLNLEMLCENKIETSDRSEGAISRNDRIKAMENMVHSLISDRLLELSKYVLLDPIGKRILIDKSSMQTDGYQVLIN
;
A
#
# COMPACT_ATOMS: atom_id res chain seq x y z
N MET A 1 -20.11 -30.25 -31.21
CA MET A 1 -19.18 -29.16 -30.89
C MET A 1 -19.16 -28.99 -29.37
N SER A 2 -17.98 -28.99 -28.75
CA SER A 2 -17.86 -28.72 -27.31
C SER A 2 -17.69 -27.22 -27.13
N ILE A 3 -18.72 -26.55 -26.63
CA ILE A 3 -18.66 -25.12 -26.31
C ILE A 3 -17.61 -24.97 -25.20
N LYS A 4 -16.57 -24.16 -25.47
CA LYS A 4 -15.54 -23.83 -24.48
C LYS A 4 -16.01 -22.57 -23.77
N ILE A 5 -16.02 -22.57 -22.44
CA ILE A 5 -16.15 -21.32 -21.69
C ILE A 5 -14.97 -20.43 -22.03
N THR A 6 -15.25 -19.19 -22.41
CA THR A 6 -14.26 -18.14 -22.57
C THR A 6 -13.94 -17.50 -21.21
N PRO A 7 -12.67 -17.09 -20.94
CA PRO A 7 -12.25 -16.63 -19.62
C PRO A 7 -13.04 -15.46 -19.02
N ASP A 8 -13.71 -14.67 -19.86
CA ASP A 8 -14.61 -13.57 -19.46
C ASP A 8 -15.83 -14.02 -18.64
N LYS A 9 -16.18 -15.31 -18.67
CA LYS A 9 -17.31 -15.86 -17.90
C LYS A 9 -16.91 -16.45 -16.56
N TYR A 10 -15.61 -16.61 -16.29
CA TYR A 10 -15.12 -17.18 -15.04
C TYR A 10 -15.49 -16.37 -13.79
N PRO A 11 -15.49 -15.01 -13.79
CA PRO A 11 -15.86 -14.24 -12.60
C PRO A 11 -17.26 -14.57 -12.07
N GLN A 12 -18.27 -14.66 -12.96
CA GLN A 12 -19.64 -14.98 -12.56
C GLN A 12 -19.77 -16.40 -11.99
N ILE A 13 -19.03 -17.35 -12.56
CA ILE A 13 -19.01 -18.74 -12.09
C ILE A 13 -18.34 -18.83 -10.71
N ILE A 14 -17.24 -18.09 -10.52
CA ILE A 14 -16.51 -18.00 -9.26
C ILE A 14 -17.40 -17.40 -8.17
N GLU A 15 -18.11 -16.32 -8.47
CA GLU A 15 -19.02 -15.68 -7.55
C GLU A 15 -20.10 -16.67 -7.05
N VAL A 16 -20.82 -17.32 -7.98
CA VAL A 16 -21.84 -18.33 -7.65
C VAL A 16 -21.24 -19.52 -6.90
N TYR A 17 -20.03 -19.95 -7.26
CA TYR A 17 -19.35 -21.04 -6.54
C TYR A 17 -19.03 -20.67 -5.09
N ASN A 18 -18.58 -19.44 -4.84
CA ASN A 18 -18.20 -18.96 -3.52
C ASN A 18 -19.40 -18.63 -2.62
N THR A 19 -20.53 -18.21 -3.19
CA THR A 19 -21.74 -17.79 -2.45
C THR A 19 -22.78 -18.91 -2.32
N GLU A 20 -23.13 -19.57 -3.42
CA GLU A 20 -24.21 -20.56 -3.51
C GLU A 20 -23.69 -22.00 -3.57
N GLY A 21 -22.39 -22.17 -3.80
CA GLY A 21 -21.70 -23.45 -3.75
C GLY A 21 -21.62 -24.19 -5.08
N LYS A 22 -20.99 -25.37 -5.01
CA LYS A 22 -20.62 -26.18 -6.17
C LYS A 22 -21.80 -26.60 -7.06
N THR A 23 -22.94 -26.95 -6.46
CA THR A 23 -24.12 -27.43 -7.20
C THR A 23 -24.74 -26.31 -8.03
N ALA A 24 -24.92 -25.12 -7.43
CA ALA A 24 -25.43 -23.94 -8.12
C ALA A 24 -24.53 -23.53 -9.30
N ALA A 25 -23.21 -23.53 -9.09
CA ALA A 25 -22.25 -23.23 -10.15
C ALA A 25 -22.32 -24.25 -11.31
N TYR A 26 -22.58 -25.52 -11.03
CA TYR A 26 -22.69 -26.56 -12.07
C TYR A 26 -24.00 -26.45 -12.85
N ASP A 27 -25.08 -26.07 -12.18
CA ASP A 27 -26.37 -25.85 -12.81
C ASP A 27 -26.34 -24.57 -13.68
N LEU A 28 -25.65 -23.52 -13.24
CA LEU A 28 -25.34 -22.34 -14.07
C LEU A 28 -24.54 -22.72 -15.33
N MET A 29 -23.50 -23.54 -15.18
CA MET A 29 -22.70 -24.04 -16.31
C MET A 29 -23.53 -24.83 -17.33
N ARG A 30 -24.51 -25.62 -16.87
CA ARG A 30 -25.37 -26.43 -17.75
C ARG A 30 -26.45 -25.62 -18.43
N SER A 31 -27.08 -24.71 -17.69
CA SER A 31 -28.24 -23.95 -18.15
C SER A 31 -27.85 -22.74 -19.00
N CYS A 32 -26.86 -21.96 -18.57
CA CYS A 32 -26.48 -20.72 -19.25
C CYS A 32 -25.42 -20.91 -20.34
N TYR A 33 -24.58 -21.94 -20.21
CA TYR A 33 -23.44 -22.15 -21.10
C TYR A 33 -23.49 -23.48 -21.87
N GLU A 34 -24.58 -24.27 -21.72
CA GLU A 34 -24.82 -25.56 -22.38
C GLU A 34 -23.67 -26.58 -22.22
N ILE A 35 -23.00 -26.54 -21.06
CA ILE A 35 -21.81 -27.36 -20.83
C ILE A 35 -22.21 -28.77 -20.41
N LYS A 36 -21.86 -29.74 -21.25
CA LYS A 36 -22.10 -31.16 -20.97
C LYS A 36 -21.34 -31.69 -19.75
N ASN A 37 -20.13 -31.18 -19.49
CA ASN A 37 -19.28 -31.64 -18.38
C ASN A 37 -18.70 -30.49 -17.54
N PRO A 38 -19.49 -29.93 -16.60
CA PRO A 38 -19.05 -28.88 -15.67
C PRO A 38 -17.83 -29.26 -14.84
N THR A 39 -17.71 -30.54 -14.47
CA THR A 39 -16.61 -31.05 -13.64
C THR A 39 -15.24 -30.86 -14.29
N CYS A 40 -15.15 -31.01 -15.61
CA CYS A 40 -13.90 -30.79 -16.36
C CYS A 40 -13.51 -29.32 -16.38
N VAL A 41 -14.50 -28.42 -16.48
CA VAL A 41 -14.27 -26.97 -16.45
C VAL A 41 -13.81 -26.54 -15.06
N MET A 42 -14.51 -26.99 -14.01
CA MET A 42 -14.15 -26.69 -12.63
C MET A 42 -12.73 -27.18 -12.29
N LYS A 43 -12.36 -28.40 -12.70
CA LYS A 43 -10.97 -28.89 -12.53
C LYS A 43 -9.94 -27.99 -13.20
N ARG A 44 -10.25 -27.45 -14.38
CA ARG A 44 -9.37 -26.54 -15.10
C ARG A 44 -9.26 -25.19 -14.41
N MET A 45 -10.37 -24.64 -13.93
CA MET A 45 -10.39 -23.39 -13.16
C MET A 45 -9.59 -23.52 -11.86
N LYS A 46 -9.75 -24.61 -11.11
CA LYS A 46 -8.96 -24.87 -9.88
C LYS A 46 -7.47 -25.07 -10.14
N ALA A 47 -7.10 -25.53 -11.34
CA ALA A 47 -5.70 -25.69 -11.75
C ALA A 47 -5.07 -24.39 -12.29
N ASP A 48 -5.90 -23.39 -12.62
CA ASP A 48 -5.44 -22.11 -13.12
C ASP A 48 -4.98 -21.23 -11.95
N LYS A 49 -3.67 -20.99 -11.88
CA LYS A 49 -3.06 -20.16 -10.83
C LYS A 49 -3.55 -18.72 -10.85
N SER A 50 -3.99 -18.22 -12.01
CA SER A 50 -4.47 -16.83 -12.14
C SER A 50 -5.80 -16.58 -11.43
N LEU A 51 -6.56 -17.63 -11.12
CA LEU A 51 -7.86 -17.55 -10.46
C LEU A 51 -7.77 -17.68 -8.92
N GLY A 52 -6.56 -17.85 -8.37
CA GLY A 52 -6.34 -17.83 -6.92
C GLY A 52 -7.15 -18.89 -6.14
N TYR A 53 -7.23 -20.13 -6.64
CA TYR A 53 -8.02 -21.16 -5.96
C TYR A 53 -7.34 -21.66 -4.68
N ASN A 54 -8.02 -21.52 -3.54
CA ASN A 54 -7.57 -21.97 -2.24
C ASN A 54 -8.16 -23.36 -1.90
N TYR A 55 -7.28 -24.37 -1.79
CA TYR A 55 -7.66 -25.75 -1.55
C TYR A 55 -8.13 -26.05 -0.12
N ASP A 56 -7.65 -25.30 0.87
CA ASP A 56 -7.98 -25.51 2.28
C ASP A 56 -9.40 -25.02 2.59
N THR A 57 -9.82 -23.95 1.94
CA THR A 57 -11.14 -23.30 2.15
C THR A 57 -12.18 -23.69 1.09
N ASP A 58 -11.79 -24.48 0.09
CA ASP A 58 -12.57 -24.84 -1.11
C ASP A 58 -13.22 -23.62 -1.77
N ARG A 59 -12.48 -22.51 -1.92
CA ARG A 59 -12.97 -21.23 -2.46
C ARG A 59 -11.95 -20.60 -3.42
N PHE A 60 -12.46 -19.83 -4.38
CA PHE A 60 -11.60 -18.96 -5.19
C PHE A 60 -11.37 -17.66 -4.42
N GLU A 61 -10.14 -17.17 -4.42
CA GLU A 61 -9.83 -15.82 -3.98
C GLU A 61 -10.63 -14.86 -4.87
N SER A 62 -11.55 -14.15 -4.24
CA SER A 62 -12.24 -13.07 -4.93
C SER A 62 -11.18 -12.00 -5.14
N ASP A 63 -11.07 -11.48 -6.36
CA ASP A 63 -10.31 -10.26 -6.62
C ASP A 63 -11.11 -9.13 -5.94
N SER A 64 -11.05 -9.11 -4.61
CA SER A 64 -11.80 -8.20 -3.76
C SER A 64 -11.12 -6.84 -3.69
N HIS A 65 -10.18 -6.56 -4.60
CA HIS A 65 -9.82 -5.20 -4.96
C HIS A 65 -11.01 -4.55 -5.67
N LYS A 66 -12.12 -4.40 -4.93
CA LYS A 66 -13.02 -3.27 -5.13
C LYS A 66 -12.10 -2.06 -5.09
N GLU A 67 -12.34 -1.13 -6.01
CA GLU A 67 -11.58 0.12 -6.09
C GLU A 67 -11.59 0.88 -4.74
N ASP A 68 -12.52 0.53 -3.85
CA ASP A 68 -12.62 0.98 -2.45
C ASP A 68 -11.43 0.59 -1.56
N ASP A 69 -10.68 -0.49 -1.85
CA ASP A 69 -9.50 -0.91 -1.07
C ASP A 69 -8.19 -0.29 -1.59
N ILE A 70 -8.24 0.50 -2.67
CA ILE A 70 -7.07 1.20 -3.23
C ILE A 70 -6.67 2.39 -2.32
N PHE A 71 -7.63 2.95 -1.59
CA PHE A 71 -7.41 4.09 -0.72
C PHE A 71 -7.56 3.68 0.74
N LEU A 72 -6.53 3.96 1.55
CA LEU A 72 -6.67 3.87 3.00
C LEU A 72 -7.76 4.85 3.42
N ASN A 73 -8.77 4.34 4.13
CA ASN A 73 -9.77 5.20 4.73
C ASN A 73 -9.12 6.09 5.83
N LEU A 74 -9.78 7.21 6.16
CA LEU A 74 -9.24 8.17 7.13
C LEU A 74 -9.02 7.55 8.51
N GLU A 75 -9.87 6.62 8.91
CA GLU A 75 -9.73 5.89 10.19
C GLU A 75 -8.46 5.03 10.21
N MET A 76 -8.11 4.35 9.12
CA MET A 76 -6.88 3.56 8.97
C MET A 76 -5.62 4.43 8.92
N LEU A 77 -5.71 5.67 8.44
CA LEU A 77 -4.63 6.65 8.52
C LEU A 77 -4.42 7.20 9.94
N CYS A 78 -5.48 7.18 10.76
CA CYS A 78 -5.42 7.57 12.17
C CYS A 78 -5.13 6.38 13.10
N GLU A 79 -5.32 5.14 12.64
CA GLU A 79 -4.85 3.94 13.31
C GLU A 79 -3.32 3.85 13.21
N ASN A 80 -2.64 4.60 14.08
CA ASN A 80 -1.29 4.27 14.50
C ASN A 80 -1.32 2.95 15.29
N LYS A 81 -1.56 1.83 14.62
CA LYS A 81 -1.17 0.52 15.16
C LYS A 81 0.34 0.46 15.09
N ILE A 82 0.98 1.01 16.13
CA ILE A 82 2.24 0.46 16.59
C ILE A 82 1.89 -0.99 16.92
N GLU A 83 2.35 -1.93 16.10
CA GLU A 83 2.28 -3.34 16.42
C GLU A 83 3.04 -3.56 17.73
N THR A 84 2.34 -3.45 18.85
CA THR A 84 2.81 -3.92 20.14
C THR A 84 2.63 -5.43 20.14
N SER A 85 3.52 -6.12 19.42
CA SER A 85 3.88 -7.49 19.79
C SER A 85 4.50 -7.41 21.18
N ASP A 86 3.72 -7.82 22.18
CA ASP A 86 4.14 -8.20 23.54
C ASP A 86 5.40 -7.48 24.08
N ARG A 87 5.24 -6.23 24.51
CA ARG A 87 6.10 -5.70 25.57
C ARG A 87 5.26 -4.89 26.54
N SER A 88 5.15 -5.49 27.73
CA SER A 88 4.81 -4.89 29.03
C SER A 88 4.55 -3.39 29.03
N GLU A 89 3.41 -3.00 29.57
CA GLU A 89 3.18 -1.68 30.17
C GLU A 89 4.38 -1.28 31.03
N GLY A 90 5.30 -0.54 30.45
CA GLY A 90 6.45 0.05 31.12
C GLY A 90 6.43 1.51 30.75
N ALA A 91 6.20 2.38 31.73
CA ALA A 91 6.28 3.82 31.58
C ALA A 91 7.48 4.18 30.68
N ILE A 92 7.22 4.88 29.56
CA ILE A 92 8.25 5.36 28.63
C ILE A 92 9.42 5.87 29.46
N SER A 93 10.57 5.20 29.37
CA SER A 93 11.73 5.53 30.19
C SER A 93 12.06 7.00 29.97
N ARG A 94 12.46 7.72 31.03
CA ARG A 94 12.89 9.12 30.92
C ARG A 94 13.94 9.29 29.80
N ASN A 95 14.75 8.26 29.59
CA ASN A 95 15.76 8.22 28.53
C ASN A 95 15.16 8.16 27.12
N ASP A 96 14.04 7.46 26.92
CA ASP A 96 13.37 7.39 25.61
C ASP A 96 12.74 8.74 25.24
N ARG A 97 12.20 9.47 26.23
CA ARG A 97 11.68 10.84 26.02
C ARG A 97 12.80 11.82 25.65
N ILE A 98 13.94 11.74 26.34
CA ILE A 98 15.11 12.58 26.05
C ILE A 98 15.59 12.30 24.62
N LYS A 99 15.73 11.03 24.24
CA LYS A 99 16.14 10.62 22.89
C LYS A 99 15.16 11.07 21.81
N ALA A 100 13.85 10.97 22.07
CA ALA A 100 12.84 11.46 21.13
C ALA A 100 12.91 12.97 20.93
N MET A 101 13.17 13.73 22.01
CA MET A 101 13.35 15.18 21.94
C MET A 101 14.63 15.56 21.21
N GLU A 102 15.74 14.87 21.44
CA GLU A 102 17.00 15.06 20.70
C GLU A 102 16.81 14.81 19.21
N ASN A 103 16.12 13.73 18.84
CA ASN A 103 15.80 13.44 17.44
C ASN A 103 14.95 14.55 16.81
N MET A 104 13.95 15.06 17.54
CA MET A 104 13.13 16.18 17.08
C MET A 104 13.99 17.44 16.85
N VAL A 105 14.88 17.76 17.78
CA VAL A 105 15.82 18.89 17.64
C VAL A 105 16.72 18.70 16.43
N HIS A 106 17.26 17.49 16.22
CA HIS A 106 18.07 17.17 15.04
C HIS A 106 17.30 17.36 13.73
N SER A 107 16.05 16.91 13.66
CA SER A 107 15.20 17.12 12.48
C SER A 107 14.97 18.61 12.22
N LEU A 108 14.62 19.39 13.24
CA LEU A 108 14.38 20.83 13.10
C LEU A 108 15.63 21.58 12.63
N ILE A 109 16.80 21.24 13.16
CA ILE A 109 18.07 21.81 12.71
C ILE A 109 18.36 21.38 11.27
N SER A 110 18.11 20.12 10.91
CA SER A 110 18.34 19.61 9.56
C SER A 110 17.47 20.32 8.54
N ASP A 111 16.19 20.52 8.83
CA ASP A 111 15.26 21.25 7.96
C ASP A 111 15.71 22.70 7.75
N ARG A 112 16.17 23.37 8.82
CA ARG A 112 16.69 24.75 8.71
C ARG A 112 18.01 24.83 7.95
N LEU A 113 18.93 23.90 8.14
CA LEU A 113 20.16 23.84 7.35
C LEU A 113 19.88 23.55 5.88
N LEU A 114 18.90 22.68 5.60
CA LEU A 114 18.47 22.37 4.24
C LEU A 114 17.86 23.59 3.55
N GLU A 115 17.01 24.34 4.24
CA GLU A 115 16.45 25.60 3.73
C GLU A 115 17.55 26.63 3.42
N LEU A 116 18.53 26.80 4.32
CA LEU A 116 19.67 27.70 4.11
C LEU A 116 20.61 27.23 2.99
N SER A 117 20.71 25.92 2.75
CA SER A 117 21.58 25.35 1.71
C SER A 117 21.20 25.79 0.30
N LYS A 118 19.96 26.25 0.09
CA LYS A 118 19.51 26.87 -1.16
C LYS A 118 20.31 28.12 -1.51
N TYR A 119 20.78 28.86 -0.51
CA TYR A 119 21.42 30.17 -0.70
C TYR A 119 22.89 30.18 -0.30
N VAL A 120 23.33 29.26 0.56
CA VAL A 120 24.67 29.27 1.15
C VAL A 120 25.47 28.06 0.67
N LEU A 121 26.59 28.31 0.01
CA LEU A 121 27.57 27.30 -0.33
C LEU A 121 28.83 27.50 0.50
N LEU A 122 29.30 26.41 1.10
CA LEU A 122 30.54 26.37 1.87
C LEU A 122 31.64 25.79 1.00
N ASP A 123 32.75 26.51 0.86
CA ASP A 123 34.01 26.02 0.31
C ASP A 123 35.00 25.81 1.45
N PRO A 124 35.14 24.58 1.98
CA PRO A 124 36.02 24.30 3.11
C PRO A 124 37.50 24.44 2.75
N ILE A 125 37.87 24.21 1.48
CA ILE A 125 39.25 24.26 1.02
C ILE A 125 39.71 25.71 0.97
N GLY A 126 38.90 26.58 0.36
CA GLY A 126 39.17 28.01 0.29
C GLY A 126 38.85 28.78 1.58
N LYS A 127 38.20 28.13 2.56
CA LYS A 127 37.59 28.77 3.75
C LYS A 127 36.67 29.93 3.36
N ARG A 128 35.86 29.74 2.31
CA ARG A 128 34.93 30.76 1.78
C ARG A 128 33.49 30.32 1.96
N ILE A 129 32.63 31.30 2.22
CA ILE A 129 31.18 31.12 2.25
C ILE A 129 30.62 31.97 1.13
N LEU A 130 29.95 31.34 0.18
CA LEU A 130 29.26 32.01 -0.92
C LEU A 130 27.79 32.12 -0.56
N ILE A 131 27.25 33.33 -0.61
CA ILE A 131 25.85 33.62 -0.28
C ILE A 131 25.20 34.20 -1.53
N ASP A 132 24.18 33.53 -2.06
CA ASP A 132 23.38 34.03 -3.17
C ASP A 132 22.37 35.08 -2.68
N LYS A 133 22.85 36.32 -2.61
CA LYS A 133 22.05 37.48 -2.20
C LYS A 133 20.84 37.72 -3.10
N SER A 134 20.94 37.46 -4.40
CA SER A 134 19.87 37.74 -5.36
C SER A 134 18.67 36.82 -5.14
N SER A 135 18.93 35.53 -4.96
CA SER A 135 17.89 34.54 -4.64
C SER A 135 17.27 34.81 -3.27
N MET A 136 18.08 35.14 -2.25
CA MET A 136 17.56 35.50 -0.92
C MET A 136 16.63 36.72 -0.96
N GLN A 137 17.00 37.78 -1.69
CA GLN A 137 16.16 38.98 -1.82
C GLN A 137 14.87 38.72 -2.58
N THR A 138 14.92 37.87 -3.61
CA THR A 138 13.73 37.45 -4.37
C THR A 138 12.73 36.73 -3.48
N ASP A 139 13.23 35.89 -2.57
CA ASP A 139 12.42 35.16 -1.59
C ASP A 139 12.07 35.99 -0.34
N GLY A 140 12.35 37.30 -0.35
CA GLY A 140 11.94 38.24 0.69
C GLY A 140 12.91 38.38 1.88
N TYR A 141 14.09 37.77 1.81
CA TYR A 141 15.10 37.86 2.86
C TYR A 141 16.00 39.09 2.70
N GLN A 142 16.30 39.77 3.81
CA GLN A 142 17.27 40.85 3.86
C GLN A 142 18.63 40.33 4.37
N VAL A 143 19.68 40.49 3.57
CA VAL A 143 21.05 40.15 3.98
C VAL A 143 21.70 41.38 4.64
N LEU A 144 21.98 41.28 5.93
CA LEU A 144 22.71 42.28 6.71
C LEU A 144 24.16 41.80 6.92
N ILE A 145 25.13 42.62 6.52
CA ILE A 145 26.56 42.39 6.76
C ILE A 145 26.98 43.37 7.85
N ASN A 146 27.51 42.86 8.95
CA ASN A 146 27.94 43.65 10.12
C ASN A 146 29.46 43.62 10.28
#